data_AF-A0ABD7GNW2-F1
#
_entry.id   AF-A0ABD7GNW2-F1
#
_cell.length_a   1.000
_cell.length_b   1.000
_cell.length_c   1.000
_cell.angle_alpha   90.00
_cell.angle_beta   90.00
_cell.angle_gamma   90.00
#
_symmetry.space_group_name_H-M   'P 1'
#
loop_
_entity.id
_entity.type
_entity.pdbx_description
1 polymer ?
#
loop_
_entity_poly.entity_id
_entity_poly.type
_entity_poly.pdbx_seq_one_letter_code
_entity_poly.pdbx_strand_id
1 'polypeptide(L)' 'MLHLHVHPENPQQRLIEQAVERIRAGDVVVYPTDAAYAIGCQIGNKNAMERI' A
#
# COMPACT_ATOMS: atom_id res chain seq x y z
N MET A 1 0.71 -5.94 11.66
CA MET A 1 0.45 -5.71 10.22
C MET A 1 -0.90 -5.02 10.13
N LEU A 2 -0.97 -3.83 9.52
CA LEU A 2 -2.24 -3.12 9.32
C LEU A 2 -2.98 -3.78 8.15
N HIS A 3 -4.25 -4.12 8.33
CA HIS A 3 -5.12 -4.63 7.26
C HIS A 3 -6.27 -3.65 7.05
N LEU A 4 -6.40 -3.16 5.83
CA LEU A 4 -7.47 -2.24 5.41
C LEU A 4 -8.39 -2.97 4.46
N HIS A 5 -9.66 -3.13 4.85
CA HIS A 5 -10.68 -3.72 3.97
C HIS A 5 -11.28 -2.61 3.10
N VAL A 6 -10.81 -2.51 1.86
CA VAL A 6 -11.22 -1.49 0.88
C VAL A 6 -12.20 -2.11 -0.11
N HIS A 7 -13.31 -1.42 -0.39
CA HIS A 7 -14.24 -1.88 -1.42
C HIS A 7 -13.61 -1.75 -2.82
N PRO A 8 -13.59 -2.80 -3.66
CA PRO A 8 -12.83 -2.81 -4.90
C PRO A 8 -13.36 -1.83 -5.97
N GLU A 9 -14.68 -1.63 -6.03
CA GLU A 9 -15.31 -0.74 -7.02
C GLU A 9 -15.58 0.68 -6.51
N ASN A 10 -15.56 0.88 -5.19
CA ASN A 10 -15.90 2.16 -4.56
C ASN A 10 -15.01 2.38 -3.32
N PRO A 11 -13.69 2.53 -3.52
CA PRO A 11 -12.73 2.56 -2.44
C PRO A 11 -13.01 3.74 -1.50
N GLN A 12 -13.08 3.44 -0.20
CA GLN A 12 -13.34 4.44 0.81
C GLN A 12 -12.12 5.35 0.95
N GLN A 13 -12.27 6.63 0.61
CA GLN A 13 -11.18 7.61 0.60
C GLN A 13 -10.33 7.61 1.89
N ARG A 14 -10.99 7.60 3.06
CA ARG A 14 -10.33 7.57 4.38
C ARG A 14 -9.39 6.36 4.57
N LEU A 15 -9.68 5.22 3.95
CA LEU A 15 -8.82 4.03 4.02
C LEU A 15 -7.65 4.15 3.05
N ILE A 16 -7.87 4.72 1.86
CA ILE A 16 -6.79 5.00 0.90
C ILE A 16 -5.79 6.00 1.50
N GLU A 17 -6.27 7.06 2.14
CA GLU A 17 -5.43 8.06 2.83
C GLU A 17 -4.55 7.40 3.90
N GLN A 18 -5.10 6.52 4.73
CA GLN A 18 -4.33 5.75 5.71
C GLN A 18 -3.24 4.89 5.03
N ALA A 19 -3.57 4.19 3.93
CA ALA A 19 -2.57 3.43 3.19
C ALA A 19 -1.43 4.32 2.67
N VAL A 20 -1.77 5.49 2.11
CA VAL A 20 -0.79 6.47 1.61
C VAL A 20 0.11 6.99 2.74
N GLU A 21 -0.44 7.29 3.92
CA GLU A 21 0.35 7.70 5.09
C GLU A 21 1.36 6.63 5.50
N ARG A 22 0.97 5.35 5.50
CA ARG A 22 1.88 4.24 5.81
C ARG A 22 2.98 4.09 4.77
N ILE A 23 2.64 4.16 3.48
CA ILE A 23 3.64 4.14 2.39
C ILE A 23 4.64 5.28 2.56
N ARG A 24 4.14 6.50 2.87
CA ARG A 24 4.99 7.68 3.12
C ARG A 24 5.87 7.56 4.37
N ALA A 25 5.41 6.82 5.37
CA ALA A 25 6.20 6.49 6.55
C ALA A 25 7.27 5.40 6.30
N GLY A 26 7.33 4.84 5.08
CA GLY A 26 8.31 3.84 4.68
C GLY A 26 7.87 2.40 4.86
N ASP A 27 6.57 2.15 5.04
CA ASP A 27 6.04 0.79 5.04
C ASP A 27 6.00 0.19 3.63
N VAL A 28 6.13 -1.13 3.58
CA VAL A 28 5.82 -1.95 2.40
C VAL A 28 4.35 -2.34 2.45
N VAL A 29 3.65 -2.21 1.32
CA VAL A 29 2.23 -2.53 1.18
C VAL A 29 2.02 -3.65 0.18
N VAL A 30 0.93 -4.39 0.38
CA VAL A 30 0.40 -5.35 -0.59
C VAL A 30 -0.97 -4.85 -1.03
N TYR A 31 -1.22 -4.71 -2.33
CA TYR A 31 -2.46 -4.14 -2.87
C TYR A 31 -2.94 -4.87 -4.13
N PRO A 32 -4.25 -4.93 -4.39
CA PRO A 32 -4.80 -5.61 -5.57
C PRO A 32 -4.57 -4.77 -6.83
N THR A 33 -4.33 -5.44 -7.95
CA THR A 33 -4.43 -4.88 -9.31
C THR A 33 -5.46 -5.67 -10.12
N ASP A 34 -5.63 -5.32 -11.38
CA ASP A 34 -6.41 -6.08 -12.36
C ASP A 34 -5.79 -7.44 -12.72
N ALA A 35 -4.48 -7.63 -12.52
CA ALA A 35 -3.77 -8.88 -12.84
C ALA A 35 -3.53 -9.77 -11.61
N ALA A 36 -3.03 -9.21 -10.52
CA ALA A 36 -2.68 -9.94 -9.29
C ALA A 36 -2.50 -8.97 -8.12
N TYR A 37 -2.16 -9.50 -6.94
CA TYR A 37 -1.63 -8.64 -5.89
C TYR A 37 -0.21 -8.19 -6.22
N ALA A 38 0.08 -6.93 -5.96
CA ALA A 38 1.40 -6.34 -6.07
C ALA A 38 1.94 -5.96 -4.69
N ILE A 39 3.26 -5.98 -4.56
CA ILE A 39 3.97 -5.45 -3.40
C ILE A 39 4.60 -4.12 -3.82
N GLY A 40 4.45 -3.08 -3.00
CA GLY A 40 4.97 -1.75 -3.30
C GLY A 40 5.45 -1.00 -2.07
N CYS A 41 6.28 0.01 -2.30
CA CYS A 41 6.75 0.95 -1.29
C CYS A 41 6.99 2.33 -1.94
N GLN A 42 7.36 3.32 -1.13
CA GLN A 42 7.71 4.64 -1.64
C GLN A 42 9.01 4.61 -2.48
N ILE A 43 8.94 5.18 -3.68
CA ILE A 43 10.11 5.35 -4.56
C ILE A 43 11.21 6.13 -3.84
N GLY A 44 12.44 5.63 -3.94
CA GLY A 44 13.63 6.22 -3.30
C GLY A 44 13.83 5.81 -1.85
N ASN A 45 12.91 5.06 -1.23
CA ASN A 45 13.12 4.49 0.09
C ASN A 45 13.95 3.20 -0.01
N LYS A 46 15.28 3.34 0.05
CA LYS A 46 16.22 2.21 -0.05
C LYS A 46 15.93 1.10 0.97
N ASN A 47 15.62 1.45 2.22
CA ASN A 47 15.32 0.46 3.28
C ASN A 47 14.05 -0.34 2.97
N ALA A 48 13.03 0.29 2.39
CA ALA A 48 11.81 -0.41 2.00
C ALA A 48 12.02 -1.28 0.76
N MET A 49 12.86 -0.84 -0.18
CA MET A 49 13.24 -1.62 -1.36
C MET A 49 14.01 -2.89 -1.02
N GLU A 50 14.89 -2.86 -0.01
CA GLU A 50 15.64 -4.05 0.45
C GLU A 50 14.74 -5.11 1.12
N ARG A 51 13.48 -4.79 1.43
CA ARG A 51 12.51 -5.68 2.09
C ARG A 51 11.56 -6.40 1.10
N ILE A 52 11.63 -6.09 -0.20
CA ILE A 52 10.79 -6.66 -1.26
C ILE A 52 11.68 -7.47 -2.20
#